data_AF-A0A1L5KNW3-F1
#
_entry.id   AF-A0A1L5KNW3-F1
#
_cell.length_a   1.000
_cell.length_b   1.000
_cell.length_c   1.000
_cell.angle_alpha   90.00
_cell.angle_beta   90.00
_cell.angle_gamma   90.00
#
_symmetry.space_group_name_H-M   'P 1'
#
loop_
_entity.id
_entity.type
_entity.pdbx_description
1 polymer ?
#
loop_
_entity_poly.entity_id
_entity_poly.type
_entity_poly.pdbx_seq_one_letter_code
_entity_poly.pdbx_strand_id
1 'polypeptide(L)'
;RLITTDLLMEGVHFDLIYVPLKHLGYKAAVVNFSDIYAMNGTPKQITVSLALSKRFSVEDMEELYAGIRLACEEYDVDIIGGDTSSSLTGLAISITCIGEADKDKVVYRNGAKETDLICVTGDLGAAYMGLQLLEREKVALKGKADMQPDFSGKEYLLERQLKPEARRDIIEKLA
;
A
#
# COMPACT_ATOMS: atom_id res chain seq x y z
N ARG A 1 -11.97 11.00 15.41
CA ARG A 1 -11.30 9.78 14.91
C ARG A 1 -11.65 9.63 13.44
N LEU A 2 -10.67 9.26 12.63
CA LEU A 2 -10.86 8.89 11.23
C LEU A 2 -10.61 7.39 11.12
N ILE A 3 -11.39 6.69 10.32
CA ILE A 3 -11.28 5.23 10.15
C ILE A 3 -11.35 4.94 8.65
N THR A 4 -10.39 4.18 8.15
CA THR A 4 -10.43 3.60 6.80
C THR A 4 -10.10 2.11 6.88
N THR A 5 -10.53 1.37 5.86
CA THR A 5 -10.22 -0.04 5.68
C THR A 5 -10.02 -0.31 4.20
N ASP A 6 -8.88 -0.90 3.86
CA ASP A 6 -8.59 -1.41 2.52
C ASP A 6 -8.39 -2.93 2.52
N LEU A 7 -8.92 -3.57 1.48
CA LEU A 7 -8.77 -4.98 1.20
C LEU A 7 -7.87 -5.18 -0.02
N LEU A 8 -6.78 -5.93 0.15
CA LEU A 8 -5.92 -6.38 -0.93
C LEU A 8 -6.08 -7.90 -1.10
N MET A 9 -6.40 -8.30 -2.33
CA MET A 9 -6.60 -9.69 -2.71
C MET A 9 -5.60 -10.07 -3.79
N GLU A 10 -4.98 -11.23 -3.62
CA GLU A 10 -4.11 -11.83 -4.62
C GLU A 10 -4.87 -12.08 -5.94
N GLY A 11 -4.24 -11.75 -7.06
CA GLY A 11 -4.83 -11.83 -8.40
C GLY A 11 -5.78 -10.68 -8.75
N VAL A 12 -6.06 -9.78 -7.81
CA VAL A 12 -6.85 -8.55 -8.04
C VAL A 12 -6.00 -7.30 -7.82
N HIS A 13 -5.35 -7.20 -6.66
CA HIS A 13 -4.60 -6.01 -6.25
C HIS A 13 -3.08 -6.20 -6.34
N PHE A 14 -2.61 -7.44 -6.27
CA PHE A 14 -1.21 -7.81 -6.36
C PHE A 14 -1.05 -9.22 -6.95
N ASP A 15 0.15 -9.52 -7.42
CA ASP A 15 0.55 -10.84 -7.89
C ASP A 15 1.91 -11.19 -7.28
N LEU A 16 1.99 -12.33 -6.60
CA LEU A 16 3.18 -12.75 -5.88
C LEU A 16 4.32 -13.22 -6.79
N ILE A 17 4.09 -13.35 -8.09
CA ILE A 17 5.15 -13.63 -9.07
C ILE A 17 6.16 -12.47 -9.11
N TYR A 18 5.69 -11.23 -8.91
CA TYR A 18 6.53 -10.04 -9.06
C TYR A 18 6.40 -9.02 -7.93
N VAL A 19 5.51 -9.23 -6.96
CA VAL A 19 5.41 -8.42 -5.75
C VAL A 19 5.98 -9.20 -4.56
N PRO A 20 7.21 -8.90 -4.12
CA PRO A 20 7.77 -9.52 -2.92
C PRO A 20 6.93 -9.21 -1.67
N LEU A 21 6.84 -10.17 -0.74
CA LEU A 21 5.98 -10.07 0.43
C LEU A 21 6.29 -8.85 1.31
N LYS A 22 7.58 -8.53 1.51
CA LYS A 22 7.98 -7.32 2.23
C LYS A 22 7.45 -6.02 1.59
N HIS A 23 7.49 -5.93 0.26
CA HIS A 23 6.93 -4.77 -0.44
C HIS A 23 5.40 -4.76 -0.38
N LEU A 24 4.77 -5.93 -0.49
CA LEU A 24 3.31 -6.07 -0.34
C LEU A 24 2.85 -5.59 1.04
N GLY A 25 3.55 -6.00 2.11
CA GLY A 25 3.24 -5.60 3.48
C GLY A 25 3.37 -4.09 3.69
N TYR A 26 4.46 -3.50 3.20
CA TYR A 26 4.66 -2.04 3.24
C TYR A 26 3.52 -1.31 2.50
N LYS A 27 3.24 -1.73 1.27
CA LYS A 27 2.16 -1.17 0.44
C LYS A 27 0.80 -1.28 1.12
N ALA A 28 0.48 -2.43 1.73
CA ALA A 28 -0.80 -2.68 2.40
C ALA A 28 -1.07 -1.70 3.55
N ALA A 29 -0.04 -1.34 4.32
CA ALA A 29 -0.15 -0.34 5.37
C ALA A 29 -0.28 1.08 4.79
N VAL A 30 0.60 1.44 3.85
CA VAL A 30 0.69 2.81 3.32
C VAL A 30 -0.56 3.26 2.57
N VAL A 31 -1.26 2.36 1.86
CA VAL A 31 -2.54 2.72 1.20
C VAL A 31 -3.57 3.24 2.20
N ASN A 32 -3.68 2.61 3.37
CA ASN A 32 -4.58 3.06 4.44
C ASN A 32 -4.11 4.39 5.06
N PHE A 33 -2.80 4.58 5.21
CA PHE A 33 -2.25 5.86 5.73
C PHE A 33 -2.57 7.01 4.78
N SER A 34 -2.48 6.77 3.47
CA SER A 34 -2.80 7.76 2.44
C SER A 34 -4.23 8.29 2.56
N ASP A 35 -5.19 7.44 2.89
CA ASP A 35 -6.59 7.83 3.11
C ASP A 35 -6.75 8.75 4.31
N ILE A 36 -6.07 8.46 5.43
CA ILE A 36 -6.08 9.31 6.62
C ILE A 36 -5.46 10.67 6.33
N TYR A 37 -4.31 10.71 5.64
CA TYR A 37 -3.68 11.96 5.23
C TYR A 37 -4.52 12.75 4.24
N ALA A 38 -5.25 12.10 3.32
CA ALA A 38 -6.14 12.79 2.39
C ALA A 38 -7.28 13.55 3.08
N MET A 39 -7.61 13.18 4.32
CA MET A 39 -8.58 13.87 5.17
C MET A 39 -7.94 14.89 6.13
N ASN A 40 -6.64 15.20 5.95
CA ASN A 40 -5.84 16.05 6.84
C ASN A 40 -5.73 15.48 8.26
N GLY A 41 -5.73 14.15 8.38
CA GLY A 41 -5.51 13.45 9.64
C GLY A 41 -4.12 12.83 9.74
N THR A 42 -3.80 12.38 10.94
CA THR A 42 -2.59 11.64 11.26
C THR A 42 -2.97 10.20 11.62
N PRO A 43 -2.46 9.18 10.89
CA PRO A 43 -2.67 7.79 11.25
C PRO A 43 -2.01 7.50 12.59
N LYS A 44 -2.61 6.62 13.40
CA LYS A 44 -2.10 6.28 14.73
C LYS A 44 -2.00 4.80 14.98
N GLN A 45 -3.00 4.05 14.53
CA GLN A 45 -3.08 2.62 14.82
C GLN A 45 -3.60 1.86 13.62
N ILE A 46 -3.19 0.60 13.47
CA ILE A 46 -3.76 -0.34 12.53
C ILE A 46 -4.12 -1.67 13.18
N THR A 47 -5.13 -2.34 12.60
CA THR A 47 -5.37 -3.77 12.78
C THR A 47 -5.14 -4.50 11.47
N VAL A 48 -4.49 -5.66 11.52
CA VAL A 48 -4.15 -6.45 10.33
C VAL A 48 -4.88 -7.79 10.35
N SER A 49 -5.79 -8.00 9.41
CA SER A 49 -6.49 -9.27 9.23
C SER A 49 -6.00 -9.97 7.98
N LEU A 50 -5.55 -11.22 8.13
CA LEU A 50 -4.99 -12.02 7.05
C LEU A 50 -5.85 -13.27 6.80
N ALA A 51 -6.10 -13.58 5.53
CA ALA A 51 -6.60 -14.89 5.12
C ALA A 51 -5.54 -15.58 4.26
N LEU A 52 -5.05 -16.74 4.71
CA LEU A 52 -3.85 -17.39 4.18
C LEU A 52 -4.14 -18.81 3.71
N SER A 53 -3.69 -19.16 2.51
CA SER A 53 -3.71 -20.56 2.05
C SER A 53 -2.51 -21.36 2.57
N LYS A 54 -2.62 -22.69 2.57
CA LYS A 54 -1.59 -23.61 3.08
C LYS A 54 -0.21 -23.54 2.40
N ARG A 55 -0.06 -22.73 1.33
CA ARG A 55 1.21 -22.57 0.61
C ARG A 55 2.18 -21.60 1.29
N PHE A 56 1.68 -20.75 2.18
CA PHE A 56 2.49 -19.76 2.89
C PHE A 56 3.13 -20.37 4.13
N SER A 57 4.44 -20.18 4.27
CA SER A 57 5.20 -20.57 5.46
C SER A 57 5.14 -19.49 6.55
N VAL A 58 5.76 -19.77 7.70
CA VAL A 58 5.92 -18.76 8.76
C VAL A 58 6.86 -17.66 8.30
N GLU A 59 7.94 -18.02 7.62
CA GLU A 59 8.95 -17.11 7.09
C GLU A 59 8.34 -16.13 6.06
N ASP A 60 7.44 -16.61 5.21
CA ASP A 60 6.66 -15.75 4.30
C ASP A 60 5.88 -14.67 5.08
N MET A 61 5.26 -15.05 6.20
CA MET A 61 4.52 -14.11 7.03
C MET A 61 5.43 -13.17 7.81
N GLU A 62 6.61 -13.63 8.23
CA GLU A 62 7.63 -12.76 8.82
C GLU A 62 8.10 -11.69 7.83
N GLU A 63 8.30 -12.04 6.55
CA GLU A 63 8.63 -11.07 5.49
C GLU A 63 7.51 -10.06 5.25
N LEU A 64 6.26 -10.54 5.14
CA LEU A 64 5.09 -9.67 4.99
C LEU A 64 5.00 -8.67 6.15
N TYR A 65 5.08 -9.15 7.39
CA TYR A 65 5.04 -8.29 8.58
C TYR A 65 6.27 -7.41 8.73
N ALA A 66 7.44 -7.81 8.24
CA ALA A 66 8.60 -6.92 8.19
C ALA A 66 8.33 -5.70 7.31
N GLY A 67 7.57 -5.87 6.22
CA GLY A 67 7.08 -4.77 5.39
C GLY A 67 6.11 -3.86 6.12
N ILE A 68 5.11 -4.44 6.79
CA ILE A 68 4.10 -3.69 7.56
C ILE A 68 4.78 -2.90 8.68
N ARG A 69 5.68 -3.54 9.46
CA ARG A 69 6.42 -2.90 10.55
C ARG A 69 7.28 -1.74 10.03
N LEU A 70 7.95 -1.92 8.89
CA LEU A 70 8.73 -0.84 8.30
C LEU A 70 7.86 0.37 7.94
N ALA A 71 6.66 0.16 7.41
CA ALA A 71 5.72 1.26 7.16
C ALA A 71 5.25 1.90 8.47
N CYS A 72 4.91 1.09 9.47
CA CYS A 72 4.52 1.56 10.79
C CYS A 72 5.61 2.42 11.48
N GLU A 73 6.87 1.99 11.42
CA GLU A 73 8.02 2.73 11.95
C GLU A 73 8.22 4.07 11.22
N GLU A 74 8.13 4.08 9.88
CA GLU A 74 8.29 5.30 9.08
C GLU A 74 7.20 6.35 9.35
N TYR A 75 5.97 5.89 9.60
CA TYR A 75 4.80 6.77 9.77
C TYR A 75 4.36 6.96 11.23
N ASP A 76 5.08 6.42 12.21
CA ASP A 76 4.76 6.47 13.64
C ASP A 76 3.35 5.91 13.95
N VAL A 77 3.09 4.68 13.50
CA VAL A 77 1.80 3.99 13.60
C VAL A 77 1.95 2.64 14.30
N ASP A 78 1.12 2.37 15.31
CA ASP A 78 1.15 1.12 16.05
C ASP A 78 0.30 0.02 15.40
N ILE A 79 0.81 -1.21 15.37
CA ILE A 79 0.00 -2.41 15.10
C ILE A 79 -0.61 -2.86 16.42
N ILE A 80 -1.93 -2.69 16.58
CA ILE A 80 -2.61 -2.92 17.87
C ILE A 80 -3.44 -4.21 17.92
N GLY A 81 -3.52 -4.95 16.81
CA GLY A 81 -4.28 -6.18 16.75
C GLY A 81 -4.44 -6.71 15.34
N GLY A 82 -5.25 -7.75 15.22
CA GLY A 82 -5.45 -8.43 13.96
C GLY A 82 -6.26 -9.70 14.10
N ASP A 83 -6.45 -10.36 12.96
CA ASP A 83 -7.05 -11.70 12.90
C ASP A 83 -6.31 -12.53 11.85
N THR A 84 -6.37 -13.85 11.96
CA THR A 84 -5.77 -14.76 10.98
C THR A 84 -6.69 -15.92 10.71
N SER A 85 -7.03 -16.12 9.44
CA SER A 85 -7.94 -17.17 9.00
C SER A 85 -7.39 -17.97 7.81
N SER A 86 -7.92 -19.16 7.60
CA SER A 86 -7.57 -19.99 6.44
C SER A 86 -8.25 -19.48 5.16
N SER A 87 -7.54 -19.47 4.05
CA SER A 87 -8.06 -19.21 2.70
C SER A 87 -7.84 -20.40 1.78
N LEU A 88 -8.83 -20.69 0.93
CA LEU A 88 -8.72 -21.79 -0.05
C LEU A 88 -7.92 -21.39 -1.30
N THR A 89 -7.83 -20.10 -1.61
CA THR A 89 -7.38 -19.63 -2.94
C THR A 89 -6.06 -18.87 -2.90
N GLY A 90 -5.69 -18.26 -1.77
CA GLY A 90 -4.44 -17.51 -1.70
C GLY A 90 -4.35 -16.58 -0.50
N LEU A 91 -3.73 -15.42 -0.71
CA LEU A 91 -3.55 -14.37 0.28
C LEU A 91 -4.61 -13.27 0.11
N ALA A 92 -5.30 -12.96 1.20
CA ALA A 92 -6.06 -11.72 1.35
C ALA A 92 -5.58 -10.97 2.58
N ILE A 93 -5.46 -9.65 2.44
CA ILE A 93 -4.97 -8.73 3.47
C ILE A 93 -6.03 -7.66 3.63
N SER A 94 -6.61 -7.54 4.83
CA SER A 94 -7.50 -6.46 5.21
C SER A 94 -6.83 -5.67 6.31
N ILE A 95 -6.58 -4.38 6.08
CA ILE A 95 -6.02 -3.51 7.11
C ILE A 95 -7.04 -2.42 7.38
N THR A 96 -7.27 -2.16 8.66
CA THR A 96 -8.04 -1.01 9.12
C THR A 96 -7.08 -0.05 9.78
N CYS A 97 -7.13 1.23 9.39
CA CYS A 97 -6.36 2.29 10.02
C CYS A 97 -7.27 3.24 10.80
N ILE A 98 -6.82 3.56 12.01
CA ILE A 98 -7.44 4.53 12.90
C ILE A 98 -6.52 5.75 12.98
N GLY A 99 -7.04 6.89 12.57
CA GLY A 99 -6.38 8.18 12.63
C GLY A 99 -7.07 9.19 13.55
N GLU A 100 -6.36 10.28 13.78
CA GLU A 100 -6.81 11.44 14.54
C GLU A 100 -6.68 12.71 13.71
N ALA A 101 -7.57 13.67 13.93
CA ALA A 101 -7.54 14.98 13.30
C ALA A 101 -8.29 15.97 14.18
N ASP A 102 -7.86 17.23 14.18
CA ASP A 102 -8.63 18.32 14.77
C ASP A 102 -9.94 18.47 13.98
N LYS A 103 -11.08 18.52 14.69
CA LYS A 103 -12.41 18.54 14.06
C LYS A 103 -12.56 19.63 13.00
N ASP A 104 -11.98 20.80 13.24
CA ASP A 104 -12.07 21.96 12.37
C ASP A 104 -11.08 21.94 11.20
N LYS A 105 -10.16 20.96 11.18
CA LYS A 105 -9.15 20.78 10.12
C LYS A 105 -9.44 19.61 9.18
N VAL A 106 -10.45 18.79 9.48
CA VAL A 106 -10.82 17.64 8.64
C VAL A 106 -11.28 18.11 7.27
N VAL A 107 -10.71 17.53 6.21
CA VAL A 107 -11.06 17.83 4.83
C VAL A 107 -12.05 16.79 4.28
N TYR A 108 -13.08 17.26 3.58
CA TYR A 108 -14.12 16.43 2.97
C TYR A 108 -14.15 16.58 1.46
N ARG A 109 -14.62 15.54 0.75
CA ARG A 109 -14.77 15.54 -0.71
C ARG A 109 -15.95 16.40 -1.22
N ASN A 110 -16.78 16.93 -0.33
CA ASN A 110 -17.97 17.72 -0.66
C ASN A 110 -17.83 19.22 -0.34
N GLY A 111 -16.61 19.70 -0.07
CA GLY A 111 -16.34 21.10 0.29
C GLY A 111 -15.89 22.01 -0.85
N ALA A 112 -15.70 21.47 -2.07
CA ALA A 112 -15.21 22.24 -3.21
C ALA A 112 -16.23 23.31 -3.65
N LYS A 113 -15.74 24.51 -3.97
CA LYS A 113 -16.53 25.66 -4.42
C LYS A 113 -16.23 25.98 -5.87
N GLU A 114 -17.15 26.74 -6.48
CA GLU A 114 -16.88 27.37 -7.77
C GLU A 114 -15.59 28.19 -7.67
N THR A 115 -14.75 28.12 -8.70
CA THR A 115 -13.44 28.77 -8.82
C THR A 115 -12.28 28.15 -8.03
N ASP A 116 -12.50 27.08 -7.25
CA ASP A 116 -11.39 26.36 -6.63
C ASP A 116 -10.46 25.74 -7.68
N LEU A 117 -9.15 25.77 -7.40
CA LEU A 117 -8.14 25.12 -8.24
C LEU A 117 -8.12 23.60 -7.98
N ILE A 118 -8.02 22.83 -9.06
CA ILE A 118 -7.75 21.39 -8.98
C ILE A 118 -6.25 21.17 -9.03
N CYS A 119 -5.70 20.68 -7.93
CA CYS A 119 -4.28 20.40 -7.79
C CYS A 119 -4.05 18.90 -7.58
N VAL A 120 -2.88 18.42 -8.02
CA VAL A 120 -2.41 17.05 -7.79
C VAL A 120 -0.98 17.10 -7.27
N THR A 121 -0.57 16.05 -6.56
CA THR A 121 0.76 15.98 -5.97
C THR A 121 1.56 14.83 -6.60
N GLY A 122 2.83 15.09 -6.93
CA GLY A 122 3.69 14.10 -7.61
C GLY A 122 3.25 13.77 -9.04
N ASP A 123 3.80 12.70 -9.60
CA ASP A 123 3.50 12.26 -10.96
C ASP A 123 2.34 11.26 -11.00
N LEU A 124 1.43 11.46 -11.96
CA LEU A 124 0.31 10.56 -12.21
C LEU A 124 0.70 9.49 -13.24
N GLY A 125 0.22 8.25 -13.05
CA GLY A 125 0.41 7.15 -13.99
C GLY A 125 1.70 6.33 -13.79
N ALA A 126 2.64 6.77 -12.96
CA ALA A 126 3.90 6.04 -12.73
C ALA A 126 3.68 4.61 -12.19
N ALA A 127 2.79 4.44 -11.21
CA ALA A 127 2.44 3.13 -10.65
C ALA A 127 1.81 2.20 -11.71
N TYR A 128 0.93 2.75 -12.57
CA TYR A 128 0.34 2.01 -13.67
C TYR A 128 1.41 1.54 -14.68
N MET A 129 2.34 2.43 -15.05
CA MET A 129 3.46 2.04 -15.91
C MET A 129 4.37 0.99 -15.26
N GLY A 130 4.60 1.08 -13.95
CA GLY A 130 5.29 0.05 -13.17
C GLY A 130 4.58 -1.31 -13.25
N LEU A 131 3.26 -1.33 -13.11
CA LEU A 131 2.45 -2.55 -13.29
C LEU A 131 2.58 -3.12 -14.71
N GLN A 132 2.51 -2.27 -15.75
CA GLN A 132 2.65 -2.73 -17.14
C GLN A 132 4.02 -3.36 -17.40
N LEU A 133 5.09 -2.82 -16.79
CA LEU A 133 6.42 -3.40 -16.87
C LEU A 133 6.48 -4.77 -16.20
N LEU A 134 5.95 -4.90 -14.98
CA LEU A 134 5.94 -6.17 -14.23
C LEU A 134 5.14 -7.26 -14.95
N GLU A 135 3.96 -6.92 -15.49
CA GLU A 135 3.14 -7.86 -16.27
C GLU A 135 3.82 -8.28 -17.58
N ARG A 136 4.47 -7.35 -18.28
CA ARG A 136 5.25 -7.67 -19.48
C ARG A 136 6.37 -8.67 -19.18
N GLU A 137 7.14 -8.44 -18.11
CA GLU A 137 8.24 -9.32 -17.74
C GLU A 137 7.73 -10.69 -17.27
N LYS A 138 6.63 -10.73 -16.50
CA LYS A 138 5.96 -11.99 -16.14
C LYS A 138 5.57 -12.82 -17.36
N VAL A 139 5.11 -12.19 -18.45
CA VAL A 139 4.83 -12.89 -19.72
C VAL A 139 6.12 -13.33 -20.41
N ALA A 140 7.15 -12.49 -20.44
CA ALA A 140 8.43 -12.80 -21.08
C ALA A 140 9.19 -13.95 -20.38
N LEU A 141 9.03 -14.09 -19.07
CA LEU A 141 9.65 -15.11 -18.23
C LEU A 141 8.93 -16.46 -18.27
N LYS A 142 7.71 -16.54 -18.81
CA LYS A 142 7.01 -17.82 -19.00
C LYS A 142 7.84 -18.75 -19.89
N GLY A 143 8.49 -19.72 -19.26
CA GLY A 143 9.31 -20.75 -19.93
C GLY A 143 10.81 -20.46 -19.98
N LYS A 144 11.33 -19.43 -19.29
CA LYS A 144 12.77 -19.12 -19.22
C LYS A 144 13.20 -18.89 -17.77
N ALA A 145 13.67 -19.94 -17.11
CA ALA A 145 14.01 -19.94 -15.68
C ALA A 145 15.23 -19.05 -15.32
N ASP A 146 16.14 -18.80 -16.27
CA ASP A 146 17.43 -18.15 -15.99
C ASP A 146 17.51 -16.68 -16.47
N MET A 147 16.40 -16.07 -16.87
CA MET A 147 16.39 -14.68 -17.33
C MET A 147 16.05 -13.76 -16.15
N GLN A 148 16.99 -12.88 -15.78
CA GLN A 148 16.66 -11.78 -14.87
C GLN A 148 16.10 -10.61 -15.66
N PRO A 149 14.92 -10.09 -15.30
CA PRO A 149 14.38 -8.90 -15.93
C PRO A 149 15.30 -7.70 -15.66
N ASP A 150 15.66 -6.99 -16.72
CA ASP A 150 16.45 -5.76 -16.62
C ASP A 150 15.51 -4.56 -16.47
N PHE A 151 15.54 -3.98 -15.27
CA PHE A 151 14.78 -2.79 -14.92
C PHE A 151 15.64 -1.52 -14.87
N SER A 152 16.88 -1.57 -15.34
CA SER A 152 17.79 -0.44 -15.35
C SER A 152 17.14 0.79 -16.01
N GLY A 153 17.14 1.92 -15.30
CA GLY A 153 16.53 3.18 -15.74
C GLY A 153 15.00 3.25 -15.60
N LYS A 154 14.37 2.24 -14.98
CA LYS A 154 12.91 2.19 -14.71
C LYS A 154 12.59 2.01 -13.22
N GLU A 155 13.59 2.18 -12.36
CA GLU A 155 13.52 1.97 -10.91
C GLU A 155 12.39 2.80 -10.28
N TYR A 156 12.26 4.06 -10.70
CA TYR A 156 11.19 4.95 -10.25
C TYR A 156 9.79 4.36 -10.47
N LEU A 157 9.54 3.75 -11.64
CA LEU A 157 8.23 3.18 -11.95
C LEU A 157 7.92 1.96 -11.08
N LEU A 158 8.94 1.14 -10.82
CA LEU A 158 8.81 0.00 -9.91
C LEU A 158 8.57 0.45 -8.48
N GLU A 159 9.32 1.44 -8.00
CA GLU A 159 9.17 1.99 -6.67
C GLU A 159 7.75 2.55 -6.48
N ARG A 160 7.24 3.35 -7.42
CA ARG A 160 5.87 3.89 -7.35
C ARG A 160 4.79 2.81 -7.32
N GLN A 161 5.03 1.63 -7.90
CA GLN A 161 4.07 0.53 -7.90
C GLN A 161 4.20 -0.39 -6.67
N LEU A 162 5.41 -0.66 -6.20
CA LEU A 162 5.71 -1.66 -5.16
C LEU A 162 5.85 -1.04 -3.76
N LYS A 163 6.34 0.20 -3.69
CA LYS A 163 6.59 0.94 -2.45
C LYS A 163 6.01 2.37 -2.60
N PRO A 164 4.67 2.50 -2.70
CA PRO A 164 4.06 3.82 -2.75
C PRO A 164 4.33 4.57 -1.44
N GLU A 165 4.30 5.90 -1.51
CA GLU A 165 4.50 6.78 -0.36
C GLU A 165 3.24 7.60 -0.12
N ALA A 166 2.72 7.56 1.11
CA ALA A 166 1.65 8.43 1.54
C ALA A 166 2.19 9.86 1.74
N ARG A 167 1.36 10.85 1.36
CA ARG A 167 1.76 12.26 1.25
C ARG A 167 1.72 13.02 2.59
N ARG A 168 2.37 12.47 3.63
CA ARG A 168 2.60 13.16 4.91
C ARG A 168 3.27 14.52 4.70
N ASP A 169 4.22 14.57 3.76
CA ASP A 169 4.98 15.77 3.40
C ASP A 169 4.08 16.95 2.97
N ILE A 170 2.94 16.67 2.35
CA ILE A 170 2.00 17.70 1.89
C ILE A 170 1.23 18.28 3.08
N ILE A 171 0.84 17.45 4.04
CA ILE A 171 0.19 17.90 5.27
C ILE A 171 1.13 18.80 6.07
N GLU A 172 2.40 18.38 6.23
CA GLU A 172 3.40 19.16 6.97
C GLU A 172 3.73 20.50 6.30
N LYS A 173 3.78 20.56 4.96
CA LYS A 173 4.07 21.80 4.22
C LYS A 173 2.93 22.81 4.21
N LEU A 174 1.69 22.34 4.40
CA LEU A 174 0.49 23.18 4.35
C LEU A 174 -0.07 23.52 5.75
N ALA A 175 0.55 23.00 6.82
CA ALA A 175 0.15 23.19 8.21
C ALA A 175 0.54 24.58 8.79
#